data_AF-A0A959XRT8-F1
#
_entry.id   AF-A0A959XRT8-F1
#
_cell.length_a   1.000
_cell.length_b   1.000
_cell.length_c   1.000
_cell.angle_alpha   90.00
_cell.angle_beta   90.00
_cell.angle_gamma   90.00
#
_symmetry.space_group_name_H-M   'P 1'
#
loop_
_entity.id
_entity.type
_entity.pdbx_description
1 polymer ?
#
loop_
_entity_poly.entity_id
_entity_poly.type
_entity_poly.pdbx_seq_one_letter_code
_entity_poly.pdbx_strand_id
1 'polypeptide(L)'
;LNPVLTRLMGGLGNQLFQYAAGLALARRLEVPLLLDRTFLDSRPAHMDWTPRELALDAFRVPLRFATDAIVRDLRRPIDRRFHRLLQRVLPGLYSEVHLERGPGFDPAFFRHTAPVYLEGFWQNERYFTDLAHELRHELFVPFAAPRGMDQVLLGAIQSCVSASVHVRRGDYVSHAAAKEYHGNCSVDHYVSAARELAEQHGVEHFFVFSDEPEWAAEHLPLPRPFTIVSHNTGRNAHWDLFLMKHCRHHIIANSSFSWWGAWLNERPDKVVIAPATWFAGSGTPSSAIIPPSWTVR
;
A
#
# COMPACT_ATOMS: atom_id res chain seq x y z
N LEU A 1 13.61 -25.42 8.80
CA LEU A 1 12.46 -24.54 9.11
C LEU A 1 11.61 -24.49 7.84
N ASN A 2 10.30 -24.64 7.94
CA ASN A 2 9.38 -24.51 6.81
C ASN A 2 8.67 -23.15 6.93
N PRO A 3 9.26 -22.03 6.46
CA PRO A 3 8.69 -20.70 6.64
C PRO A 3 7.64 -20.37 5.57
N VAL A 4 6.83 -19.35 5.85
CA VAL A 4 6.31 -18.48 4.79
C VAL A 4 7.39 -17.43 4.50
N LEU A 5 7.91 -17.40 3.28
CA LEU A 5 8.90 -16.44 2.84
C LEU A 5 8.25 -15.42 1.91
N THR A 6 8.25 -14.13 2.29
CA THR A 6 7.64 -13.07 1.49
C THR A 6 8.70 -12.15 0.88
N ARG A 7 8.65 -11.99 -0.44
CA ARG A 7 9.51 -11.02 -1.15
C ARG A 7 9.00 -9.60 -0.97
N LEU A 8 9.86 -8.70 -0.46
CA LEU A 8 9.56 -7.28 -0.34
C LEU A 8 9.93 -6.53 -1.61
N MET A 9 8.99 -5.74 -2.15
CA MET A 9 9.15 -4.98 -3.39
C MET A 9 8.37 -3.67 -3.34
N GLY A 10 8.87 -2.63 -4.00
CA GLY A 10 8.22 -1.33 -4.09
C GLY A 10 8.31 -0.49 -2.81
N GLY A 11 7.55 0.60 -2.77
CA GLY A 11 7.56 1.56 -1.66
C GLY A 11 6.80 1.07 -0.43
N LEU A 12 6.73 1.90 0.60
CA LEU A 12 6.18 1.55 1.90
C LEU A 12 4.77 0.93 1.83
N GLY A 13 3.85 1.50 1.04
CA GLY A 13 2.50 0.96 0.89
C GLY A 13 2.47 -0.49 0.37
N ASN A 14 3.37 -0.84 -0.56
CA ASN A 14 3.48 -2.21 -1.06
C ASN A 14 4.10 -3.14 -0.01
N GLN A 15 5.14 -2.67 0.68
CA GLN A 15 5.78 -3.45 1.74
C GLN A 15 4.80 -3.80 2.88
N LEU A 16 3.88 -2.88 3.22
CA LEU A 16 2.83 -3.12 4.21
C LEU A 16 1.86 -4.23 3.77
N PHE A 17 1.41 -4.22 2.51
CA PHE A 17 0.58 -5.30 1.96
C PHE A 17 1.29 -6.65 1.96
N GLN A 18 2.54 -6.66 1.51
CA GLN A 18 3.38 -7.86 1.47
C GLN A 18 3.55 -8.45 2.86
N TYR A 19 3.89 -7.61 3.84
CA TYR A 19 4.02 -8.03 5.21
C TYR A 19 2.71 -8.57 5.78
N ALA A 20 1.59 -7.84 5.60
CA ALA A 20 0.29 -8.22 6.14
C ALA A 20 -0.21 -9.56 5.57
N ALA A 21 -0.16 -9.74 4.25
CA ALA A 21 -0.58 -10.98 3.58
C ALA A 21 0.32 -12.16 3.98
N GLY A 22 1.64 -11.97 3.98
CA GLY A 22 2.59 -13.00 4.41
C GLY A 22 2.40 -13.40 5.86
N LEU A 23 2.18 -12.43 6.76
CA LEU A 23 1.92 -12.68 8.17
C LEU A 23 0.62 -13.47 8.38
N ALA A 24 -0.44 -13.10 7.68
CA ALA A 24 -1.72 -13.81 7.75
C ALA A 24 -1.57 -15.29 7.37
N LEU A 25 -0.86 -15.59 6.27
CA LEU A 25 -0.60 -16.97 5.89
C LEU A 25 0.31 -17.69 6.91
N ALA A 26 1.36 -17.02 7.39
CA ALA A 26 2.28 -17.59 8.38
C ALA A 26 1.57 -17.96 9.69
N ARG A 27 0.69 -17.08 10.19
CA ARG A 27 -0.14 -17.33 11.38
C ARG A 27 -1.09 -18.49 11.17
N ARG A 28 -1.79 -18.54 10.03
CA ARG A 28 -2.70 -19.63 9.67
C ARG A 28 -2.00 -21.00 9.61
N LEU A 29 -0.76 -21.03 9.12
CA LEU A 29 0.03 -22.24 8.99
C LEU A 29 0.86 -22.56 10.25
N GLU A 30 0.81 -21.73 11.29
CA GLU A 30 1.59 -21.86 12.53
C GLU A 30 3.11 -21.96 12.29
N VAL A 31 3.62 -21.22 11.30
CA VAL A 31 5.04 -21.18 10.93
C VAL A 31 5.59 -19.75 10.99
N PRO A 32 6.93 -19.56 11.08
CA PRO A 32 7.50 -18.23 11.04
C PRO A 32 7.32 -17.56 9.67
N LEU A 33 7.03 -16.25 9.68
CA LEU A 33 7.23 -15.36 8.54
C LEU A 33 8.72 -14.98 8.44
N LEU A 34 9.30 -15.16 7.26
CA LEU A 34 10.60 -14.62 6.88
C LEU A 34 10.43 -13.65 5.70
N LEU A 35 11.31 -12.65 5.63
CA LEU A 35 11.28 -11.61 4.60
C LEU A 35 12.49 -11.75 3.67
N ASP A 36 12.24 -11.72 2.37
CA ASP A 36 13.25 -11.66 1.32
C ASP A 36 13.40 -10.21 0.85
N ARG A 37 14.56 -9.61 1.14
CA ARG A 37 14.94 -8.23 0.76
C ARG A 37 15.78 -8.14 -0.50
N THR A 38 16.02 -9.24 -1.21
CA THR A 38 16.91 -9.28 -2.39
C THR A 38 16.50 -8.27 -3.47
N PHE A 39 15.20 -8.01 -3.66
CA PHE A 39 14.75 -6.98 -4.60
C PHE A 39 15.11 -5.57 -4.12
N LEU A 40 14.87 -5.26 -2.84
CA LEU A 40 15.18 -3.95 -2.25
C LEU A 40 16.68 -3.66 -2.21
N ASP A 41 17.52 -4.69 -2.13
CA ASP A 41 18.98 -4.54 -2.11
C ASP A 41 19.60 -4.52 -3.52
N SER A 42 18.87 -5.02 -4.53
CA SER A 42 19.38 -5.05 -5.90
C SER A 42 19.48 -3.65 -6.51
N ARG A 43 20.62 -3.36 -7.13
CA ARG A 43 20.90 -2.10 -7.86
C ARG A 43 21.53 -2.42 -9.23
N PRO A 44 20.82 -3.08 -10.15
CA PRO A 44 21.37 -3.36 -11.47
C PRO A 44 21.55 -2.07 -12.28
N ALA A 45 22.61 -2.00 -13.09
CA ALA A 45 22.99 -0.80 -13.83
C ALA A 45 21.91 -0.28 -14.82
N HIS A 46 20.99 -1.14 -15.25
CA HIS A 46 19.93 -0.83 -16.21
C HIS A 46 18.53 -1.12 -15.63
N MET A 47 18.27 -0.68 -14.39
CA MET A 47 16.94 -0.83 -13.80
C MET A 47 15.92 0.11 -14.43
N ASP A 48 14.72 -0.41 -14.67
CA ASP A 48 13.54 0.30 -15.17
C ASP A 48 12.55 0.67 -14.06
N TRP A 49 12.96 0.54 -12.79
CA TRP A 49 12.16 0.89 -11.61
C TRP A 49 12.89 1.88 -10.70
N THR A 50 12.13 2.59 -9.86
CA THR A 50 12.69 3.44 -8.81
C THR A 50 13.25 2.59 -7.66
N PRO A 51 14.51 2.78 -7.22
CA PRO A 51 15.04 2.09 -6.05
C PRO A 51 14.21 2.40 -4.80
N ARG A 52 13.95 1.39 -3.98
CA ARG A 52 13.23 1.54 -2.71
C ARG A 52 14.02 0.91 -1.59
N GLU A 53 14.03 1.58 -0.44
CA GLU A 53 14.62 1.08 0.79
C GLU A 53 13.58 0.30 1.60
N LEU A 54 14.05 -0.50 2.55
CA LEU A 54 13.19 -1.06 3.60
C LEU A 54 12.60 0.10 4.41
N ALA A 55 11.27 0.12 4.53
CA ALA A 55 10.54 1.15 5.27
C ALA A 55 9.69 0.58 6.42
N LEU A 56 9.57 -0.75 6.49
CA LEU A 56 8.82 -1.43 7.56
C LEU A 56 9.47 -1.26 8.94
N ASP A 57 10.77 -0.97 8.99
CA ASP A 57 11.52 -0.70 10.22
C ASP A 57 11.10 0.60 10.93
N ALA A 58 10.23 1.40 10.32
CA ALA A 58 9.55 2.51 10.97
C ALA A 58 8.43 2.07 11.96
N PHE A 59 7.96 0.82 11.84
CA PHE A 59 6.82 0.29 12.59
C PHE A 59 7.23 -0.83 13.54
N ARG A 60 6.38 -1.11 14.54
CA ARG A 60 6.56 -2.18 15.55
C ARG A 60 6.36 -3.60 15.01
N VAL A 61 6.66 -3.82 13.73
CA VAL A 61 6.61 -5.13 13.09
C VAL A 61 7.85 -5.96 13.43
N PRO A 62 7.70 -7.23 13.83
CA PRO A 62 8.84 -8.14 13.90
C PRO A 62 9.43 -8.37 12.51
N LEU A 63 10.67 -7.95 12.31
CA LEU A 63 11.42 -8.16 11.06
C LEU A 63 12.36 -9.34 11.20
N ARG A 64 12.07 -10.43 10.50
CA ARG A 64 12.94 -11.61 10.40
C ARG A 64 13.29 -11.84 8.93
N PHE A 65 14.56 -11.72 8.59
CA PHE A 65 15.02 -11.87 7.21
C PHE A 65 15.48 -13.29 6.92
N ALA A 66 15.19 -13.77 5.71
CA ALA A 66 15.75 -15.03 5.23
C ALA A 66 17.22 -14.86 4.85
N THR A 67 18.02 -15.91 5.01
CA THR A 67 19.38 -15.96 4.47
C THR A 67 19.35 -16.22 2.97
N ASP A 68 20.41 -15.86 2.25
CA ASP A 68 20.53 -16.12 0.81
C ASP A 68 20.37 -17.61 0.46
N ALA A 69 20.79 -18.51 1.37
CA ALA A 69 20.60 -19.94 1.20
C ALA A 69 19.12 -20.33 1.20
N ILE A 70 18.32 -19.81 2.13
CA ILE A 70 16.87 -20.06 2.21
C ILE A 70 16.17 -19.47 0.98
N VAL A 71 16.53 -18.24 0.58
CA VAL A 71 15.94 -17.59 -0.60
C VAL A 71 16.23 -18.41 -1.86
N ARG A 72 17.48 -18.85 -2.06
CA ARG A 72 17.87 -19.64 -3.23
C ARG A 72 17.15 -20.99 -3.29
N ASP A 73 16.98 -21.65 -2.15
CA ASP A 73 16.33 -22.96 -2.05
C ASP A 73 14.83 -22.90 -2.38
N LEU A 74 14.11 -21.94 -1.79
CA LEU A 74 12.65 -21.81 -1.95
C LEU A 74 12.24 -21.09 -3.22
N ARG A 75 12.98 -20.07 -3.65
CA ARG A 75 12.65 -19.35 -4.89
C ARG A 75 12.79 -20.29 -6.09
N ARG A 76 13.87 -21.08 -6.11
CA ARG A 76 14.43 -21.81 -7.27
C ARG A 76 14.56 -20.92 -8.53
N PRO A 77 15.49 -21.16 -9.47
CA PRO A 77 15.53 -20.41 -10.73
C PRO A 77 14.38 -20.87 -11.63
N ILE A 78 13.18 -20.41 -11.31
CA ILE A 78 11.99 -20.74 -12.07
C ILE A 78 11.84 -19.71 -13.19
N ASP A 79 11.88 -20.16 -14.44
CA ASP A 79 11.42 -19.36 -15.57
C ASP A 79 9.92 -19.06 -15.37
N ARG A 80 9.59 -17.78 -15.13
CA ARG A 80 8.22 -17.31 -14.87
C ARG A 80 7.22 -17.67 -15.98
N ARG A 81 7.66 -17.85 -17.23
CA ARG A 81 6.79 -18.29 -18.34
C ARG A 81 6.50 -19.78 -18.22
N PHE A 82 7.54 -20.57 -17.97
CA PHE A 82 7.46 -22.01 -17.84
C PHE A 82 6.65 -22.43 -16.59
N HIS A 83 6.82 -21.73 -15.47
CA HIS A 83 6.05 -21.94 -14.24
C HIS A 83 4.56 -21.73 -14.40
N ARG A 84 4.15 -20.64 -15.07
CA ARG A 84 2.74 -20.33 -15.30
C ARG A 84 2.06 -21.38 -16.17
N LEU A 85 2.78 -21.90 -17.17
CA LEU A 85 2.31 -23.00 -17.99
C LEU A 85 2.20 -24.29 -17.16
N LEU A 86 3.22 -24.63 -16.38
CA LEU A 86 3.25 -25.84 -15.56
C LEU A 86 2.20 -25.84 -14.46
N GLN A 87 1.96 -24.74 -13.75
CA GLN A 87 0.89 -24.66 -12.73
C GLN A 87 -0.51 -24.85 -13.31
N ARG A 88 -0.73 -24.52 -14.59
CA ARG A 88 -2.02 -24.77 -15.26
C ARG A 88 -2.21 -26.24 -15.63
N VAL A 89 -1.14 -26.94 -15.99
CA VAL A 89 -1.18 -28.33 -16.47
C VAL A 89 -0.98 -29.34 -15.32
N LEU A 90 -0.20 -28.98 -14.29
CA LEU A 90 0.16 -29.81 -13.14
C LEU A 90 0.14 -28.96 -11.85
N PRO A 91 -1.03 -28.81 -11.19
CA PRO A 91 -1.24 -27.89 -10.06
C PRO A 91 -0.41 -28.17 -8.79
N GLY A 92 0.32 -29.29 -8.73
CA GLY A 92 1.19 -29.66 -7.61
C GLY A 92 2.70 -29.49 -7.88
N LEU A 93 3.11 -29.17 -9.11
CA LEU A 93 4.51 -28.94 -9.44
C LEU A 93 4.88 -27.51 -8.99
N TYR A 94 5.90 -27.38 -8.12
CA TYR A 94 6.30 -26.12 -7.48
C TYR A 94 5.22 -25.50 -6.55
N SER A 95 4.59 -26.31 -5.70
CA SER A 95 3.64 -25.84 -4.66
C SER A 95 4.26 -24.85 -3.65
N GLU A 96 5.59 -24.81 -3.58
CA GLU A 96 6.38 -23.96 -2.70
C GLU A 96 6.54 -22.53 -3.24
N VAL A 97 5.95 -22.17 -4.40
CA VAL A 97 5.99 -20.79 -4.93
C VAL A 97 4.58 -20.32 -5.29
N HIS A 98 4.20 -19.17 -4.74
CA HIS A 98 2.98 -18.46 -5.09
C HIS A 98 3.32 -17.11 -5.71
N LEU A 99 2.97 -16.95 -6.99
CA LEU A 99 3.12 -15.70 -7.73
C LEU A 99 1.76 -15.03 -7.88
N GLU A 100 1.66 -13.74 -7.56
CA GLU A 100 0.45 -12.97 -7.85
C GLU A 100 0.19 -12.97 -9.36
N ARG A 101 -1.00 -13.45 -9.76
CA ARG A 101 -1.37 -13.64 -11.17
C ARG A 101 -2.01 -12.41 -11.78
N GLY A 102 -2.55 -11.53 -10.95
CA GLY A 102 -3.27 -10.34 -11.33
C GLY A 102 -3.77 -9.60 -10.10
N PRO A 103 -4.34 -8.41 -10.31
CA PRO A 103 -4.86 -7.59 -9.23
C PRO A 103 -6.09 -8.22 -8.56
N GLY A 104 -6.22 -7.97 -7.26
CA GLY A 104 -7.36 -8.41 -6.44
C GLY A 104 -7.07 -9.62 -5.58
N PHE A 105 -8.13 -10.26 -5.09
CA PHE A 105 -8.04 -11.37 -4.15
C PHE A 105 -8.04 -12.73 -4.86
N ASP A 106 -6.96 -13.51 -4.65
CA ASP A 106 -6.84 -14.90 -5.06
C ASP A 106 -7.06 -15.83 -3.85
N PRO A 107 -8.20 -16.53 -3.75
CA PRO A 107 -8.43 -17.47 -2.66
C PRO A 107 -7.48 -18.67 -2.67
N ALA A 108 -6.79 -18.96 -3.78
CA ALA A 108 -5.78 -20.03 -3.83
C ALA A 108 -4.56 -19.72 -2.96
N PHE A 109 -4.31 -18.44 -2.61
CA PHE A 109 -3.26 -18.02 -1.69
C PHE A 109 -3.29 -18.80 -0.37
N PHE A 110 -4.48 -19.03 0.19
CA PHE A 110 -4.66 -19.76 1.46
C PHE A 110 -4.68 -21.29 1.33
N ARG A 111 -4.48 -21.83 0.12
CA ARG A 111 -4.38 -23.28 -0.13
C ARG A 111 -2.95 -23.81 -0.04
N HIS A 112 -1.97 -22.92 0.03
CA HIS A 112 -0.57 -23.30 0.17
C HIS A 112 -0.26 -23.88 1.56
N THR A 113 0.70 -24.79 1.60
CA THR A 113 1.32 -25.32 2.82
C THR A 113 2.75 -24.81 2.93
N ALA A 114 3.33 -24.84 4.14
CA ALA A 114 4.72 -24.46 4.33
C ALA A 114 5.69 -25.60 3.93
N PRO A 115 6.87 -25.30 3.36
CA PRO A 115 7.35 -23.95 3.06
C PRO A 115 6.71 -23.35 1.80
N VAL A 116 6.58 -22.02 1.76
CA VAL A 116 6.09 -21.31 0.57
C VAL A 116 6.79 -19.97 0.39
N TYR A 117 7.20 -19.68 -0.83
CA TYR A 117 7.75 -18.41 -1.31
C TYR A 117 6.64 -17.60 -1.98
N LEU A 118 6.39 -16.41 -1.45
CA LEU A 118 5.36 -15.49 -1.91
C LEU A 118 6.00 -14.34 -2.67
N GLU A 119 5.56 -14.13 -3.91
CA GLU A 119 5.98 -12.99 -4.73
C GLU A 119 4.78 -12.30 -5.39
N GLY A 120 4.47 -11.10 -4.92
CA GLY A 120 3.30 -10.31 -5.33
C GLY A 120 3.19 -9.01 -4.55
N PHE A 121 2.18 -8.21 -4.85
CA PHE A 121 1.82 -7.01 -4.09
C PHE A 121 0.64 -7.23 -3.17
N TRP A 122 -0.33 -8.10 -3.51
CA TRP A 122 -1.47 -8.48 -2.68
C TRP A 122 -2.27 -7.27 -2.15
N GLN A 123 -2.55 -6.30 -3.03
CA GLN A 123 -3.24 -5.06 -2.70
C GLN A 123 -4.75 -5.28 -2.45
N ASN A 124 -5.11 -6.09 -1.45
CA ASN A 124 -6.50 -6.35 -1.07
C ASN A 124 -6.58 -6.78 0.40
N GLU A 125 -7.51 -6.20 1.18
CA GLU A 125 -7.63 -6.48 2.62
C GLU A 125 -8.01 -7.93 2.95
N ARG A 126 -8.61 -8.66 2.00
CA ARG A 126 -9.06 -10.03 2.20
C ARG A 126 -7.91 -11.00 2.46
N TYR A 127 -6.67 -10.62 2.16
CA TYR A 127 -5.49 -11.41 2.52
C TYR A 127 -5.13 -11.32 4.00
N PHE A 128 -5.66 -10.35 4.76
CA PHE A 128 -5.25 -10.10 6.15
C PHE A 128 -6.38 -9.56 7.04
N THR A 129 -7.64 -9.78 6.66
CA THR A 129 -8.80 -9.28 7.41
C THR A 129 -8.80 -9.78 8.85
N ASP A 130 -8.41 -11.03 9.08
CA ASP A 130 -8.34 -11.64 10.42
C ASP A 130 -7.30 -10.97 11.33
N LEU A 131 -6.32 -10.27 10.75
CA LEU A 131 -5.28 -9.54 11.47
C LEU A 131 -5.56 -8.04 11.59
N ALA A 132 -6.74 -7.56 11.18
CA ALA A 132 -6.96 -6.13 11.02
C ALA A 132 -6.73 -5.32 12.31
N HIS A 133 -7.15 -5.86 13.45
CA HIS A 133 -6.92 -5.24 14.76
C HIS A 133 -5.42 -5.20 15.12
N GLU A 134 -4.73 -6.34 15.06
CA GLU A 134 -3.29 -6.44 15.35
C GLU A 134 -2.48 -5.48 14.45
N LEU A 135 -2.82 -5.43 13.15
CA LEU A 135 -2.16 -4.54 12.20
C LEU A 135 -2.35 -3.05 12.55
N ARG A 136 -3.55 -2.62 12.95
CA ARG A 136 -3.86 -1.20 13.24
C ARG A 136 -3.32 -0.70 14.58
N HIS A 137 -3.27 -1.57 15.59
CA HIS A 137 -3.02 -1.17 16.98
C HIS A 137 -1.66 -1.61 17.53
N GLU A 138 -1.05 -2.63 16.94
CA GLU A 138 0.15 -3.24 17.50
C GLU A 138 1.32 -3.17 16.52
N LEU A 139 1.07 -3.52 15.26
CA LEU A 139 2.13 -3.71 14.27
C LEU A 139 2.44 -2.45 13.47
N PHE A 140 1.45 -1.87 12.78
CA PHE A 140 1.64 -0.66 11.95
C PHE A 140 1.51 0.62 12.78
N VAL A 141 2.22 0.63 13.92
CA VAL A 141 2.33 1.76 14.83
C VAL A 141 3.79 2.22 14.86
N PRO A 142 4.08 3.52 14.68
CA PRO A 142 5.42 4.05 14.81
C PRO A 142 6.05 3.75 16.19
N PHE A 143 7.38 3.62 16.24
CA PHE A 143 8.09 3.44 17.51
C PHE A 143 8.06 4.69 18.40
N ALA A 144 8.03 5.87 17.78
CA ALA A 144 8.04 7.16 18.47
C ALA A 144 6.67 7.82 18.44
N ALA A 145 6.44 8.73 19.40
CA ALA A 145 5.35 9.69 19.32
C ALA A 145 5.67 10.80 18.29
N PRO A 146 4.66 11.42 17.66
CA PRO A 146 4.87 12.54 16.75
C PRO A 146 5.54 13.71 17.49
N ARG A 147 6.38 14.46 16.78
CA ARG A 147 7.12 15.61 17.31
C ARG A 147 7.14 16.75 16.29
N GLY A 148 7.44 17.96 16.74
CA GLY A 148 7.61 19.11 15.85
C GLY A 148 6.37 19.34 14.98
N MET A 149 6.57 19.45 13.67
CA MET A 149 5.49 19.72 12.72
C MET A 149 4.42 18.62 12.71
N ASP A 150 4.79 17.34 12.84
CA ASP A 150 3.81 16.24 12.88
C ASP A 150 2.88 16.35 14.09
N GLN A 151 3.38 16.81 15.23
CA GLN A 151 2.57 17.03 16.42
C GLN A 151 1.60 18.20 16.24
N VAL A 152 2.06 19.29 15.60
CA VAL A 152 1.22 20.46 15.29
C VAL A 152 0.11 20.08 14.30
N LEU A 153 0.46 19.39 13.22
CA LEU A 153 -0.50 18.92 12.22
C LEU A 153 -1.49 17.92 12.81
N LEU A 154 -1.04 16.99 13.65
CA LEU A 154 -1.95 16.08 14.34
C LEU A 154 -3.00 16.84 15.17
N GLY A 155 -2.58 17.87 15.92
CA GLY A 155 -3.50 18.72 16.68
C GLY A 155 -4.53 19.40 15.78
N ALA A 156 -4.11 19.96 14.64
CA ALA A 156 -5.00 20.61 13.67
C ALA A 156 -5.97 19.61 13.00
N ILE A 157 -5.49 18.42 12.67
CA ILE A 157 -6.31 17.33 12.09
C ILE A 157 -7.42 16.92 13.06
N GLN A 158 -7.12 16.87 14.36
CA GLN A 158 -8.05 16.43 15.40
C GLN A 158 -9.00 17.52 15.89
N SER A 159 -8.71 18.80 15.63
CA SER A 159 -9.53 19.93 16.08
C SER A 159 -10.74 20.24 15.18
N CYS A 160 -10.92 19.52 14.07
CA CYS A 160 -12.00 19.76 13.11
C CYS A 160 -12.43 18.47 12.39
N VAL A 161 -13.50 18.54 11.60
CA VAL A 161 -13.83 17.49 10.63
C VAL A 161 -12.84 17.57 9.46
N SER A 162 -11.75 16.83 9.56
CA SER A 162 -10.65 16.83 8.59
C SER A 162 -10.78 15.74 7.52
N ALA A 163 -10.23 16.01 6.33
CA ALA A 163 -10.03 14.98 5.31
C ALA A 163 -8.62 14.99 4.74
N SER A 164 -8.01 13.80 4.58
CA SER A 164 -6.76 13.67 3.84
C SER A 164 -7.02 13.65 2.34
N VAL A 165 -6.23 14.38 1.56
CA VAL A 165 -6.22 14.30 0.10
C VAL A 165 -4.83 13.84 -0.32
N HIS A 166 -4.72 12.66 -0.92
CA HIS A 166 -3.41 12.18 -1.38
C HIS A 166 -3.31 12.25 -2.91
N VAL A 167 -2.34 13.00 -3.38
CA VAL A 167 -2.05 13.24 -4.80
C VAL A 167 -0.79 12.47 -5.18
N ARG A 168 -0.84 11.71 -6.26
CA ARG A 168 0.34 10.97 -6.79
C ARG A 168 0.58 11.35 -8.24
N ARG A 169 1.76 11.88 -8.55
CA ARG A 169 2.16 12.32 -9.90
C ARG A 169 3.58 11.89 -10.30
N GLY A 170 4.53 11.90 -9.37
CA GLY A 170 5.98 11.96 -9.67
C GLY A 170 6.55 10.77 -10.46
N ASP A 171 6.38 9.54 -9.98
CA ASP A 171 6.94 8.36 -10.67
C ASP A 171 6.30 8.12 -12.06
N TYR A 172 5.11 8.70 -12.29
CA TYR A 172 4.28 8.52 -13.47
C TYR A 172 4.63 9.52 -14.57
N VAL A 173 5.25 10.64 -14.23
CA VAL A 173 5.66 11.63 -15.24
C VAL A 173 7.04 11.28 -15.82
N SER A 174 7.90 10.63 -15.03
CA SER A 174 9.29 10.31 -15.41
C SER A 174 9.47 8.95 -16.10
N HIS A 175 8.62 7.95 -15.84
CA HIS A 175 8.73 6.61 -16.42
C HIS A 175 7.49 6.28 -17.25
N ALA A 176 7.63 6.25 -18.59
CA ALA A 176 6.51 6.03 -19.52
C ALA A 176 5.70 4.75 -19.23
N ALA A 177 6.37 3.66 -18.86
CA ALA A 177 5.72 2.39 -18.53
C ALA A 177 4.89 2.47 -17.22
N ALA A 178 5.35 3.20 -16.21
CA ALA A 178 4.60 3.41 -14.97
C ALA A 178 3.36 4.30 -15.21
N LYS A 179 3.50 5.32 -16.06
CA LYS A 179 2.40 6.19 -16.50
C LYS A 179 1.29 5.42 -17.17
N GLU A 180 1.66 4.58 -18.13
CA GLU A 180 0.74 3.79 -18.93
C GLU A 180 0.03 2.73 -18.08
N TYR A 181 0.76 2.09 -17.16
CA TYR A 181 0.21 1.02 -16.33
C TYR A 181 -0.76 1.51 -15.26
N HIS A 182 -0.39 2.55 -14.51
CA HIS A 182 -1.20 2.99 -13.39
C HIS A 182 -2.14 4.15 -13.74
N GLY A 183 -1.69 5.15 -14.51
CA GLY A 183 -2.44 6.38 -14.84
C GLY A 183 -2.57 7.37 -13.68
N ASN A 184 -2.69 8.67 -13.97
CA ASN A 184 -2.89 9.69 -12.93
C ASN A 184 -4.38 9.96 -12.70
N CYS A 185 -4.78 10.16 -11.44
CA CYS A 185 -6.11 10.67 -11.13
C CYS A 185 -6.29 12.09 -11.71
N SER A 186 -7.48 12.38 -12.23
CA SER A 186 -7.80 13.70 -12.77
C SER A 186 -7.96 14.74 -11.65
N VAL A 187 -7.85 16.03 -11.98
CA VAL A 187 -8.20 17.11 -11.03
C VAL A 187 -9.66 16.99 -10.60
N ASP A 188 -10.54 16.59 -11.52
CA ASP A 188 -11.97 16.44 -11.28
C ASP A 188 -12.30 15.37 -10.22
N HIS A 189 -11.53 14.27 -10.17
CA HIS A 189 -11.61 13.28 -9.08
C HIS A 189 -11.46 13.96 -7.72
N TYR A 190 -10.40 14.72 -7.53
CA TYR A 190 -10.12 15.38 -6.26
C TYR A 190 -11.14 16.46 -5.92
N VAL A 191 -11.48 17.33 -6.88
CA VAL A 191 -12.38 18.47 -6.65
C VAL A 191 -13.81 18.02 -6.37
N SER A 192 -14.33 17.05 -7.13
CA SER A 192 -15.68 16.52 -6.93
C SER A 192 -15.81 15.75 -5.63
N ALA A 193 -14.81 14.93 -5.29
CA ALA A 193 -14.74 14.21 -4.01
C ALA A 193 -14.66 15.18 -2.82
N ALA A 194 -13.86 16.25 -2.94
CA ALA A 194 -13.75 17.26 -1.90
C ALA A 194 -15.06 18.04 -1.71
N ARG A 195 -15.78 18.34 -2.79
CA ARG A 195 -17.10 18.97 -2.72
C ARG A 195 -18.10 18.08 -1.96
N GLU A 196 -18.17 16.80 -2.30
CA GLU A 196 -19.01 15.84 -1.60
C GLU A 196 -18.69 15.76 -0.11
N LEU A 197 -17.41 15.62 0.25
CA LEU A 197 -17.00 15.56 1.65
C LEU A 197 -17.32 16.86 2.41
N ALA A 198 -17.17 18.03 1.76
CA ALA A 198 -17.49 19.32 2.38
C ALA A 198 -19.00 19.53 2.57
N GLU A 199 -19.83 19.12 1.61
CA GLU A 199 -21.27 19.36 1.60
C GLU A 199 -22.06 18.30 2.38
N GLN A 200 -21.69 17.03 2.25
CA GLN A 200 -22.46 15.90 2.80
C GLN A 200 -21.89 15.38 4.12
N HIS A 201 -20.58 15.54 4.34
CA HIS A 201 -19.89 15.02 5.52
C HIS A 201 -19.33 16.12 6.43
N GLY A 202 -19.56 17.40 6.05
CA GLY A 202 -19.20 18.55 6.87
C GLY A 202 -17.70 18.75 7.02
N VAL A 203 -16.89 18.31 6.04
CA VAL A 203 -15.44 18.55 6.09
C VAL A 203 -15.15 20.04 6.10
N GLU A 204 -14.35 20.45 7.09
CA GLU A 204 -13.98 21.83 7.36
C GLU A 204 -12.60 22.17 6.81
N HIS A 205 -11.68 21.18 6.78
CA HIS A 205 -10.29 21.39 6.37
C HIS A 205 -9.70 20.16 5.66
N PHE A 206 -8.94 20.39 4.60
CA PHE A 206 -8.24 19.35 3.85
C PHE A 206 -6.74 19.34 4.16
N PHE A 207 -6.17 18.17 4.40
CA PHE A 207 -4.72 17.97 4.54
C PHE A 207 -4.21 17.24 3.32
N VAL A 208 -3.40 17.93 2.50
CA VAL A 208 -2.99 17.47 1.18
C VAL A 208 -1.58 16.90 1.25
N PHE A 209 -1.43 15.62 0.88
CA PHE A 209 -0.19 14.88 0.83
C PHE A 209 0.14 14.61 -0.64
N SER A 210 1.37 14.92 -1.07
CA SER A 210 1.73 14.81 -2.49
C SER A 210 3.21 14.51 -2.66
N ASP A 211 3.56 13.79 -3.73
CA ASP A 211 4.95 13.72 -4.22
C ASP A 211 5.34 14.94 -5.08
N GLU A 212 4.36 15.76 -5.46
CA GLU A 212 4.55 17.09 -6.07
C GLU A 212 3.68 18.12 -5.30
N PRO A 213 4.13 18.61 -4.13
CA PRO A 213 3.33 19.47 -3.26
C PRO A 213 3.05 20.85 -3.86
N GLU A 214 3.99 21.45 -4.59
CA GLU A 214 3.80 22.73 -5.27
C GLU A 214 2.71 22.62 -6.33
N TRP A 215 2.74 21.55 -7.13
CA TRP A 215 1.71 21.32 -8.14
C TRP A 215 0.32 21.18 -7.50
N ALA A 216 0.22 20.41 -6.41
CA ALA A 216 -1.05 20.21 -5.71
C ALA A 216 -1.61 21.53 -5.15
N ALA A 217 -0.75 22.41 -4.62
CA ALA A 217 -1.14 23.72 -4.12
C ALA A 217 -1.71 24.63 -5.23
N GLU A 218 -1.11 24.59 -6.42
CA GLU A 218 -1.48 25.44 -7.54
C GLU A 218 -2.73 24.94 -8.31
N HIS A 219 -2.95 23.62 -8.35
CA HIS A 219 -3.88 23.00 -9.30
C HIS A 219 -5.11 22.35 -8.67
N LEU A 220 -5.22 22.31 -7.34
CA LEU A 220 -6.38 21.74 -6.65
C LEU A 220 -7.26 22.83 -6.03
N PRO A 221 -8.30 23.31 -6.74
CA PRO A 221 -9.25 24.27 -6.19
C PRO A 221 -10.21 23.56 -5.23
N LEU A 222 -9.74 23.27 -4.01
CA LEU A 222 -10.55 22.64 -2.97
C LEU A 222 -11.60 23.61 -2.41
N PRO A 223 -12.80 23.12 -2.05
CA PRO A 223 -13.94 23.97 -1.65
C PRO A 223 -13.83 24.53 -0.22
N ARG A 224 -12.80 24.14 0.52
CA ARG A 224 -12.53 24.53 1.91
C ARG A 224 -11.03 24.80 2.10
N PRO A 225 -10.62 25.47 3.20
CA PRO A 225 -9.22 25.64 3.52
C PRO A 225 -8.45 24.31 3.49
N PHE A 226 -7.20 24.39 3.07
CA PHE A 226 -6.33 23.23 3.01
C PHE A 226 -4.92 23.55 3.45
N THR A 227 -4.21 22.52 3.91
CA THR A 227 -2.80 22.58 4.29
C THR A 227 -2.03 21.57 3.45
N ILE A 228 -0.99 22.03 2.76
CA ILE A 228 -0.02 21.16 2.11
C ILE A 228 0.90 20.58 3.17
N VAL A 229 0.97 19.25 3.24
CA VAL A 229 1.90 18.51 4.08
C VAL A 229 3.06 18.03 3.20
N SER A 230 4.23 18.64 3.36
CA SER A 230 5.40 18.40 2.50
C SER A 230 6.72 18.22 3.25
N HIS A 231 6.72 18.30 4.59
CA HIS A 231 7.95 18.21 5.38
C HIS A 231 8.47 16.78 5.54
N ASN A 232 7.60 15.77 5.39
CA ASN A 232 7.97 14.36 5.47
C ASN A 232 8.47 13.85 4.12
N THR A 233 9.75 13.46 4.06
CA THR A 233 10.37 12.94 2.84
C THR A 233 11.16 11.65 3.13
N GLY A 234 11.36 10.84 2.10
CA GLY A 234 12.16 9.61 2.18
C GLY A 234 11.71 8.67 3.30
N ARG A 235 12.61 8.40 4.26
CA ARG A 235 12.34 7.51 5.41
C ARG A 235 11.25 8.02 6.36
N ASN A 236 10.90 9.30 6.29
CA ASN A 236 9.85 9.90 7.12
C ASN A 236 8.43 9.73 6.54
N ALA A 237 8.27 9.09 5.38
CA ALA A 237 6.95 8.88 4.77
C ALA A 237 5.93 8.14 5.68
N HIS A 238 6.40 7.37 6.67
CA HIS A 238 5.51 6.75 7.66
C HIS A 238 4.74 7.78 8.51
N TRP A 239 5.27 8.99 8.69
CA TRP A 239 4.58 10.08 9.37
C TRP A 239 3.41 10.63 8.57
N ASP A 240 3.50 10.66 7.24
CA ASP A 240 2.35 11.01 6.41
C ASP A 240 1.24 9.95 6.53
N LEU A 241 1.57 8.66 6.54
CA LEU A 241 0.58 7.61 6.82
C LEU A 241 -0.06 7.80 8.19
N PHE A 242 0.75 8.16 9.20
CA PHE A 242 0.27 8.42 10.55
C PHE A 242 -0.70 9.62 10.58
N LEU A 243 -0.35 10.74 9.95
CA LEU A 243 -1.23 11.91 9.87
C LEU A 243 -2.49 11.60 9.07
N MET A 244 -2.37 10.93 7.92
CA MET A 244 -3.51 10.49 7.11
C MET A 244 -4.45 9.62 7.92
N LYS A 245 -3.96 8.61 8.66
CA LYS A 245 -4.75 7.73 9.54
C LYS A 245 -5.64 8.52 10.52
N HIS A 246 -5.18 9.69 10.96
CA HIS A 246 -5.90 10.52 11.93
C HIS A 246 -6.90 11.50 11.31
N CYS A 247 -6.89 11.71 9.99
CA CYS A 247 -7.98 12.42 9.31
C CYS A 247 -9.30 11.66 9.42
N ARG A 248 -10.43 12.37 9.45
CA ARG A 248 -11.75 11.74 9.57
C ARG A 248 -12.22 11.07 8.28
N HIS A 249 -11.99 11.71 7.15
CA HIS A 249 -12.35 11.21 5.81
C HIS A 249 -11.13 11.22 4.86
N HIS A 250 -11.24 10.56 3.71
CA HIS A 250 -10.11 10.39 2.80
C HIS A 250 -10.51 10.49 1.33
N ILE A 251 -9.71 11.21 0.55
CA ILE A 251 -9.67 11.17 -0.91
C ILE A 251 -8.33 10.57 -1.28
N ILE A 252 -8.36 9.39 -1.88
CA ILE A 252 -7.14 8.63 -2.19
C ILE A 252 -6.85 8.67 -3.69
N ALA A 253 -5.58 8.48 -4.04
CA ALA A 253 -5.17 8.12 -5.40
C ALA A 253 -5.18 6.59 -5.56
N ASN A 254 -4.96 6.12 -6.79
CA ASN A 254 -4.61 4.74 -7.15
C ASN A 254 -3.20 4.36 -6.65
N SER A 255 -3.00 4.47 -5.34
CA SER A 255 -1.72 4.30 -4.65
C SER A 255 -1.91 3.44 -3.42
N SER A 256 -1.07 2.42 -3.27
CA SER A 256 -1.05 1.58 -2.06
C SER A 256 -0.73 2.40 -0.80
N PHE A 257 0.01 3.50 -0.94
CA PHE A 257 0.31 4.39 0.17
C PHE A 257 -0.96 5.06 0.71
N SER A 258 -1.75 5.71 -0.15
CA SER A 258 -3.00 6.33 0.27
C SER A 258 -4.08 5.33 0.67
N TRP A 259 -4.06 4.13 0.07
CA TRP A 259 -4.88 3.02 0.54
C TRP A 259 -4.62 2.71 2.01
N TRP A 260 -3.35 2.57 2.42
CA TRP A 260 -3.01 2.31 3.83
C TRP A 260 -3.36 3.48 4.74
N GLY A 261 -3.13 4.72 4.31
CA GLY A 261 -3.54 5.90 5.08
C GLY A 261 -5.03 5.90 5.43
N ALA A 262 -5.88 5.52 4.48
CA ALA A 262 -7.34 5.41 4.70
C ALA A 262 -7.76 4.13 5.44
N TRP A 263 -7.10 3.00 5.19
CA TRP A 263 -7.44 1.71 5.80
C TRP A 263 -7.03 1.62 7.28
N LEU A 264 -5.94 2.28 7.65
CA LEU A 264 -5.48 2.36 9.04
C LEU A 264 -6.42 3.20 9.91
N ASN A 265 -7.17 4.14 9.33
CA ASN A 265 -8.23 4.85 10.03
C ASN A 265 -9.35 3.86 10.38
N GLU A 266 -9.57 3.61 11.67
CA GLU A 266 -10.56 2.64 12.15
C GLU A 266 -11.97 3.20 12.26
N ARG A 267 -12.16 4.51 12.07
CA ARG A 267 -13.45 5.16 12.23
C ARG A 267 -14.52 4.46 11.39
N PRO A 268 -15.67 4.07 11.99
CA PRO A 268 -16.75 3.44 11.27
C PRO A 268 -17.53 4.43 10.39
N ASP A 269 -17.51 5.72 10.76
CA ASP A 269 -18.15 6.83 10.04
C ASP A 269 -17.22 7.48 9.00
N LYS A 270 -16.02 6.94 8.76
CA LYS A 270 -15.14 7.47 7.72
C LYS A 270 -15.75 7.26 6.35
N VAL A 271 -15.46 8.20 5.47
CA VAL A 271 -15.79 8.10 4.04
C VAL A 271 -14.48 8.13 3.29
N VAL A 272 -14.31 7.17 2.40
CA VAL A 272 -13.12 7.04 1.56
C VAL A 272 -13.58 7.07 0.11
N ILE A 273 -13.10 8.06 -0.65
CA ILE A 273 -13.38 8.21 -2.07
C ILE A 273 -12.10 7.85 -2.85
N ALA A 274 -12.19 6.79 -3.65
CA ALA A 274 -11.13 6.26 -4.48
C ALA A 274 -11.44 6.49 -5.97
N PRO A 275 -10.42 6.56 -6.86
CA PRO A 275 -10.67 6.67 -8.29
C PRO A 275 -11.42 5.44 -8.82
N ALA A 276 -12.05 5.55 -9.99
CA ALA A 276 -12.77 4.45 -10.64
C ALA A 276 -11.86 3.31 -11.10
N THR A 277 -10.71 3.71 -11.63
CA THR A 277 -9.73 2.80 -12.23
C THR A 277 -8.46 2.80 -11.39
N TRP A 278 -8.04 1.62 -10.93
CA TRP A 278 -6.83 1.47 -10.13
C TRP A 278 -5.57 1.29 -10.99
N PHE A 279 -5.68 0.50 -12.05
CA PHE A 279 -4.59 0.29 -13.02
C PHE A 279 -5.10 0.64 -14.43
N ALA A 280 -4.75 1.83 -14.93
CA ALA A 280 -5.18 2.31 -16.23
C ALA A 280 -4.81 1.35 -17.38
N GLY A 281 -3.60 0.81 -17.39
CA GLY A 281 -3.10 -0.03 -18.49
C GLY A 281 -3.82 -1.37 -18.63
N SER A 282 -4.36 -1.91 -17.53
CA SER A 282 -5.18 -3.14 -17.56
C SER A 282 -6.68 -2.87 -17.44
N GLY A 283 -7.09 -1.61 -17.23
CA GLY A 283 -8.47 -1.24 -16.95
C GLY A 283 -9.01 -1.84 -15.64
N THR A 284 -8.14 -2.16 -14.68
CA THR A 284 -8.58 -2.81 -13.43
C THR A 284 -9.45 -1.85 -12.62
N PRO A 285 -10.71 -2.19 -12.33
CA PRO A 285 -11.57 -1.36 -11.52
C PRO A 285 -11.10 -1.35 -10.08
N SER A 286 -11.23 -0.21 -9.39
CA SER A 286 -10.80 -0.08 -8.00
C SER A 286 -11.57 -0.99 -7.05
N SER A 287 -12.80 -1.39 -7.39
CA SER A 287 -13.59 -2.38 -6.65
C SER A 287 -12.93 -3.76 -6.53
N ALA A 288 -11.93 -4.08 -7.35
CA ALA A 288 -11.14 -5.30 -7.22
C ALA A 288 -10.10 -5.24 -6.08
N ILE A 289 -9.72 -4.03 -5.65
CA ILE A 289 -8.61 -3.74 -4.73
C ILE A 289 -9.12 -3.20 -3.40
N ILE A 290 -10.04 -2.24 -3.44
CA ILE A 290 -10.45 -1.49 -2.27
C ILE A 290 -11.54 -2.24 -1.47
N PRO A 291 -11.65 -1.97 -0.15
CA PRO A 291 -12.76 -2.46 0.66
C PRO A 291 -14.13 -2.11 0.04
N PRO A 292 -15.12 -3.02 0.04
CA PRO A 292 -16.45 -2.76 -0.52
C PRO A 292 -17.20 -1.59 0.11
N SER A 293 -16.81 -1.19 1.32
CA SER A 293 -17.36 -0.02 2.04
C SER A 293 -16.88 1.33 1.49
N TRP A 294 -15.92 1.36 0.57
CA TRP A 294 -15.37 2.61 0.03
C TRP A 294 -16.08 3.02 -1.25
N THR A 295 -16.21 4.32 -1.46
CA THR A 295 -16.83 4.91 -2.65
C THR A 295 -15.83 4.95 -3.80
N VAL A 296 -16.28 4.56 -4.99
CA VAL A 296 -15.50 4.58 -6.23
C VAL A 296 -16.03 5.69 -7.12
N ARG A 297 -15.16 6.52 -7.68
CA ARG A 297 -15.54 7.64 -8.55
C ARG A 297 -14.63 7.86 -9.75
#